data_AF-A0A7S0IVB8-F1
#
_entry.id   AF-A0A7S0IVB8-F1
#
_cell.length_a   1.000
_cell.length_b   1.000
_cell.length_c   1.000
_cell.angle_alpha   90.00
_cell.angle_beta   90.00
_cell.angle_gamma   90.00
#
_symmetry.space_group_name_H-M   'P 1'
#
loop_
_entity.id
_entity.type
_entity.pdbx_description
1 polymer ?
#
loop_
_entity_poly.entity_id
_entity_poly.type
_entity_poly.pdbx_seq_one_letter_code
_entity_poly.pdbx_strand_id
1 'polypeptide(L)'
;EDAVMLDAHVDAAVLVGSPFTAGKQPFDFGAQDIGRRVAANVSTMIQRRKTPPRREIYSLHRRLNGCFQLASRVGARIHARDILLDFYANHEWADTPIN
;
A
#
# COMPACT_ATOMS: atom_id res chain seq x y z
N GLU A 1 1.08 -15.82 16.27
CA GLU A 1 2.00 -15.15 15.33
C GLU A 1 2.98 -14.28 16.10
N ASP A 2 4.05 -13.80 15.47
CA ASP A 2 4.95 -12.83 16.10
C ASP A 2 4.24 -11.46 16.09
N ALA A 3 3.93 -10.92 17.28
CA ALA A 3 3.18 -9.67 17.42
C ALA A 3 3.90 -8.48 16.78
N VAL A 4 5.23 -8.43 16.87
CA VAL A 4 6.04 -7.34 16.29
C VAL A 4 5.98 -7.39 14.76
N MET A 5 5.95 -8.59 14.18
CA MET A 5 5.77 -8.76 12.74
C MET A 5 4.39 -8.28 12.29
N LEU A 6 3.33 -8.66 13.03
CA LEU A 6 1.95 -8.29 12.72
C LEU A 6 1.74 -6.78 12.84
N ASP A 7 2.23 -6.15 13.91
CA ASP A 7 2.13 -4.70 14.12
C ASP A 7 2.83 -3.94 13.00
N ALA A 8 4.06 -4.36 12.63
CA ALA A 8 4.77 -3.76 11.51
C ALA A 8 4.00 -3.89 10.18
N HIS A 9 3.33 -5.03 9.97
CA HIS A 9 2.51 -5.24 8.78
C HIS A 9 1.28 -4.31 8.75
N VAL A 10 0.54 -4.23 9.85
CA VAL A 10 -0.64 -3.37 9.99
C VAL A 10 -0.25 -1.90 9.83
N ASP A 11 0.82 -1.46 10.48
CA ASP A 11 1.30 -0.08 10.36
C ASP A 11 1.69 0.28 8.93
N ALA A 12 2.37 -0.63 8.22
CA ALA A 12 2.68 -0.43 6.80
C ALA A 12 1.41 -0.34 5.94
N ALA A 13 0.42 -1.19 6.19
CA ALA A 13 -0.86 -1.18 5.47
C ALA A 13 -1.64 0.12 5.70
N VAL A 14 -1.71 0.61 6.94
CA VAL A 14 -2.36 1.89 7.28
C VAL A 14 -1.66 3.06 6.59
N LEU A 15 -0.32 3.05 6.54
CA LEU A 15 0.44 4.10 5.85
C LEU A 15 0.18 4.13 4.35
N VAL A 16 0.21 2.96 3.70
CA VAL A 16 -0.11 2.84 2.28
C VAL A 16 -1.58 3.20 2.01
N GLY A 17 -2.48 2.93 2.95
CA GLY A 17 -3.90 3.29 2.88
C GLY A 17 -4.19 4.80 3.03
N SER A 18 -3.29 5.55 3.68
CA SER A 18 -3.52 6.96 4.01
C SER A 18 -3.94 7.87 2.84
N PRO A 19 -3.39 7.74 1.61
CA PRO A 19 -3.81 8.57 0.47
C PRO A 19 -5.26 8.32 0.02
N PHE A 20 -5.82 7.17 0.37
CA PHE A 20 -7.16 6.74 -0.03
C PHE A 20 -8.24 7.08 1.00
N THR A 21 -7.87 7.71 2.11
CA THR A 21 -8.82 8.10 3.16
C THR A 21 -9.64 9.33 2.76
N ALA A 22 -10.81 9.51 3.38
CA ALA A 22 -11.71 10.65 3.16
C ALA A 22 -11.18 12.00 3.73
N GLY A 23 -9.89 12.05 4.08
CA GLY A 23 -9.24 13.25 4.58
C GLY A 23 -8.92 14.28 3.49
N LYS A 24 -7.83 15.03 3.68
CA LYS A 24 -7.41 16.09 2.76
C LYS A 24 -7.05 15.54 1.38
N GLN A 25 -7.80 15.96 0.36
CA GLN A 25 -7.56 15.67 -1.06
C GLN A 25 -7.34 17.00 -1.84
N PRO A 26 -6.55 17.01 -2.92
CA PRO A 26 -5.72 15.91 -3.41
C PRO A 26 -4.60 15.56 -2.42
N PHE A 27 -4.25 14.28 -2.34
CA PHE A 27 -3.11 13.83 -1.54
C PHE A 27 -1.79 14.29 -2.18
N ASP A 28 -0.97 15.02 -1.42
CA ASP A 28 0.33 15.52 -1.88
C ASP A 28 1.42 14.47 -1.64
N PHE A 29 1.83 13.75 -2.68
CA PHE A 29 2.86 12.71 -2.59
C PHE A 29 4.28 13.28 -2.45
N GLY A 30 4.50 14.56 -2.79
CA GLY A 30 5.80 15.21 -2.71
C GLY A 30 6.16 15.67 -1.29
N ALA A 31 5.16 15.96 -0.46
CA ALA A 31 5.35 16.49 0.89
C ALA A 31 5.39 15.43 2.01
N GLN A 32 5.38 14.14 1.68
CA GLN A 32 5.11 13.05 2.62
C GLN A 32 6.29 12.08 2.77
N ASP A 33 6.44 11.49 3.94
CA ASP A 33 7.51 10.54 4.27
C ASP A 33 7.06 9.07 4.27
N ILE A 34 5.92 8.77 3.65
CA ILE A 34 5.30 7.43 3.60
C ILE A 34 6.32 6.36 3.20
N GLY A 35 7.08 6.59 2.12
CA GLY A 35 8.05 5.61 1.62
C GLY A 35 9.12 5.25 2.66
N ARG A 36 9.61 6.23 3.43
CA ARG A 36 10.60 6.02 4.50
C ARG A 36 10.00 5.21 5.65
N ARG A 37 8.78 5.55 6.07
CA ARG A 37 8.09 4.86 7.18
C ARG A 37 7.73 3.42 6.81
N VAL A 38 7.24 3.19 5.60
CA VAL A 38 6.96 1.84 5.08
C VAL A 38 8.24 1.01 5.00
N ALA A 39 9.37 1.58 4.56
CA ALA A 39 10.65 0.86 4.50
C ALA A 39 11.12 0.38 5.88
N ALA A 40 10.91 1.18 6.94
CA ALA A 40 11.23 0.79 8.31
C ALA A 40 10.40 -0.44 8.75
N ASN A 41 9.09 -0.42 8.51
CA ASN A 41 8.21 -1.56 8.82
C ASN A 41 8.55 -2.81 8.00
N VAL A 42 8.92 -2.65 6.72
CA VAL A 42 9.36 -3.75 5.87
C VAL A 42 10.63 -4.42 6.40
N SER A 43 11.59 -3.63 6.93
CA SER A 43 12.79 -4.19 7.56
C SER A 43 12.43 -5.08 8.74
N THR A 44 11.53 -4.62 9.63
CA THR A 44 11.01 -5.41 10.75
C THR A 44 10.36 -6.70 10.29
N MET A 45 9.49 -6.64 9.27
CA MET A 45 8.83 -7.82 8.71
C MET A 45 9.82 -8.84 8.14
N ILE A 46 10.88 -8.39 7.43
CA ILE A 46 11.89 -9.28 6.84
C ILE A 46 12.67 -10.02 7.92
N GLN A 47 12.97 -9.38 9.06
CA GLN A 47 13.71 -9.97 10.16
C GLN A 47 12.89 -11.03 10.93
N ARG A 48 11.57 -10.92 10.91
CA ARG A 48 10.66 -11.76 11.72
C ARG A 48 9.87 -12.78 10.90
N ARG A 49 9.88 -12.71 9.56
CA ARG A 49 9.12 -13.64 8.70
C ARG A 49 9.64 -15.07 8.83
N LYS A 50 8.72 -16.02 9.00
CA LYS A 50 9.02 -17.47 9.04
C LYS A 50 9.16 -18.09 7.65
N THR A 51 8.54 -17.49 6.64
CA THR A 51 8.47 -18.03 5.28
C THR A 51 8.40 -16.87 4.29
N PRO A 52 9.06 -16.96 3.12
CA PRO A 52 8.91 -15.95 2.09
C PRO A 52 7.48 -15.91 1.52
N PRO A 53 6.91 -14.72 1.23
CA PRO A 53 5.66 -14.60 0.49
C PRO A 53 5.73 -15.23 -0.91
N ARG A 54 4.56 -15.52 -1.48
CA ARG A 54 4.43 -16.00 -2.87
C ARG A 54 4.92 -14.95 -3.87
N ARG A 55 5.37 -15.38 -5.05
CA ARG A 55 5.97 -14.51 -6.06
C ARG A 55 5.02 -13.38 -6.51
N GLU A 56 3.72 -13.66 -6.63
CA GLU A 56 2.73 -12.65 -7.04
C GLU A 56 2.72 -11.45 -6.09
N ILE A 57 2.86 -11.69 -4.78
CA ILE A 57 2.83 -10.65 -3.74
C ILE A 57 4.00 -9.68 -3.90
N TYR A 58 5.20 -10.19 -4.17
CA TYR A 58 6.36 -9.32 -4.44
C TYR A 58 6.18 -8.47 -5.70
N SER A 59 5.61 -9.04 -6.76
CA SER A 59 5.31 -8.29 -7.99
C SER A 59 4.33 -7.17 -7.73
N LEU A 60 3.27 -7.44 -6.95
CA LEU A 60 2.29 -6.43 -6.55
C LEU A 60 2.94 -5.31 -5.74
N HIS A 61 3.73 -5.65 -4.71
CA HIS A 61 4.42 -4.66 -3.88
C HIS A 61 5.39 -3.80 -4.69
N ARG A 62 6.17 -4.39 -5.61
CA ARG A 62 7.09 -3.61 -6.46
C ARG A 62 6.33 -2.63 -7.36
N ARG A 63 5.22 -3.06 -7.96
CA ARG A 63 4.42 -2.20 -8.84
C ARG A 63 3.85 -1.02 -8.05
N LEU A 64 3.26 -1.30 -6.89
CA LEU A 64 2.69 -0.27 -6.02
C LEU A 64 3.76 0.71 -5.52
N ASN A 65 4.89 0.19 -5.02
CA ASN A 65 5.99 1.02 -4.54
C ASN A 65 6.57 1.89 -5.65
N GLY A 66 6.68 1.37 -6.88
CA GLY A 66 7.10 2.15 -8.04
C GLY A 66 6.17 3.33 -8.33
N CYS A 67 4.85 3.12 -8.28
CA CYS A 67 3.87 4.19 -8.44
C CYS A 67 4.01 5.28 -7.36
N PHE A 68 4.16 4.89 -6.09
CA PHE A 68 4.35 5.83 -4.97
C PHE A 68 5.65 6.63 -5.11
N GLN A 69 6.75 5.97 -5.48
CA GLN A 69 8.04 6.62 -5.68
C GLN A 69 8.01 7.62 -6.84
N LEU A 70 7.37 7.26 -7.95
CA LEU A 70 7.19 8.17 -9.10
C LEU A 70 6.34 9.37 -8.71
N ALA A 71 5.18 9.15 -8.08
CA ALA A 71 4.30 10.21 -7.60
C ALA A 71 5.01 11.16 -6.64
N SER A 72 5.81 10.61 -5.72
CA SER A 72 6.61 11.41 -4.78
C SER A 72 7.70 12.22 -5.50
N ARG A 73 8.45 11.59 -6.42
CA ARG A 73 9.56 12.23 -7.14
C ARG A 73 9.12 13.41 -8.01
N VAL A 74 7.93 13.35 -8.59
CA VAL A 74 7.39 14.44 -9.42
C VAL A 74 6.54 15.44 -8.63
N GLY A 75 6.40 15.26 -7.30
CA GLY A 75 5.56 16.12 -6.47
C GLY A 75 4.08 16.07 -6.82
N ALA A 76 3.57 14.89 -7.23
CA ALA A 76 2.20 14.74 -7.69
C ALA A 76 1.18 14.99 -6.57
N ARG A 77 0.11 15.68 -6.92
CA ARG A 77 -1.08 15.84 -6.08
C ARG A 77 -2.23 15.08 -6.72
N ILE A 78 -2.69 14.01 -6.08
CA ILE A 78 -3.61 13.04 -6.70
C ILE A 78 -4.83 12.84 -5.79
N HIS A 79 -6.03 12.86 -6.39
CA HIS A 79 -7.27 12.42 -5.77
C HIS A 79 -7.31 10.89 -5.66
N ALA A 80 -6.40 10.31 -4.86
CA ALA A 80 -6.14 8.86 -4.85
C ALA A 80 -7.37 8.07 -4.37
N ARG A 81 -8.13 8.63 -3.43
CA ARG A 81 -9.40 8.05 -2.97
C ARG A 81 -10.41 7.90 -4.11
N ASP A 82 -10.57 8.93 -4.93
CA ASP A 82 -11.58 8.94 -5.99
C ASP A 82 -11.20 7.88 -7.05
N ILE A 83 -9.91 7.77 -7.40
CA ILE A 83 -9.40 6.69 -8.26
C ILE A 83 -9.73 5.30 -7.70
N LEU A 84 -9.54 5.09 -6.40
CA LEU A 84 -9.85 3.79 -5.77
C LEU A 84 -11.35 3.49 -5.81
N LEU A 85 -12.19 4.48 -5.49
CA LEU A 85 -13.65 4.29 -5.47
C LEU A 85 -14.22 4.10 -6.86
N ASP A 86 -13.73 4.85 -7.85
CA ASP A 86 -14.10 4.68 -9.25
C ASP A 86 -13.72 3.27 -9.73
N PHE A 87 -12.50 2.81 -9.40
CA PHE A 87 -12.11 1.44 -9.74
C PHE A 87 -12.98 0.41 -9.03
N TYR A 88 -13.24 0.58 -7.73
CA TYR A 88 -14.04 -0.34 -6.92
C TYR A 88 -15.49 -0.45 -7.44
N ALA A 89 -16.10 0.68 -7.80
CA ALA A 89 -17.49 0.73 -8.30
C ALA A 89 -17.63 0.08 -9.68
N ASN A 90 -16.60 0.14 -10.51
CA ASN A 90 -16.60 -0.41 -11.87
C ASN A 90 -15.94 -1.79 -11.96
N HIS A 91 -15.44 -2.35 -10.85
CA HIS A 91 -14.82 -3.66 -10.85
C HIS A 91 -15.90 -4.75 -10.88
N GLU A 92 -15.86 -5.60 -11.91
CA GLU A 92 -16.65 -6.82 -11.94
C GLU A 92 -16.03 -7.84 -10.98
N TRP A 93 -16.66 -7.99 -9.81
CA TRP A 93 -16.28 -9.01 -8.85
C TRP A 93 -16.68 -10.38 -9.40
N ALA A 94 -15.73 -11.31 -9.44
CA ALA A 94 -16.04 -12.69 -9.74
C ALA A 94 -16.79 -13.30 -8.54
N ASP A 95 -18.12 -13.16 -8.52
CA ASP A 95 -19.01 -13.95 -7.66
C ASP A 95 -19.07 -15.40 -8.18
N THR A 96 -17.94 -16.11 -8.16
CA THR A 96 -17.94 -17.54 -8.43
C THR A 96 -17.74 -18.26 -7.10
N PRO A 97 -18.75 -19.00 -6.60
CA PRO A 97 -18.54 -19.93 -5.50
C PRO A 97 -17.40 -20.88 -5.88
N ILE A 98 -16.38 -20.98 -5.04
CA ILE A 98 -15.39 -22.04 -5.16
C ILE A 98 -16.13 -23.33 -4.78
N ASN A 99 -16.59 -24.08 -5.78
CA ASN A 99 -17.01 -25.48 -5.61
C ASN A 99 -15.82 -26.34 -5.19
#